data_AF-A0A8B8C1G3-F1
#
_entry.id   AF-A0A8B8C1G3-F1
#
_cell.length_a   1.000
_cell.length_b   1.000
_cell.length_c   1.000
_cell.angle_alpha   90.00
_cell.angle_beta   90.00
_cell.angle_gamma   90.00
#
_symmetry.space_group_name_H-M   'P 1'
#
loop_
_entity.id
_entity.type
_entity.pdbx_description
1 polymer ?
#
loop_
_entity_poly.entity_id
_entity_poly.type
_entity_poly.pdbx_seq_one_letter_code
_entity_poly.pdbx_strand_id
1 'polypeptide(L)'
;MPSIRTSVLFTSSITFIKILQVVGLVPYITDNSSERLNLDDGKWVGAVSSRESLWAEAAYNHVKKLNCSDIFFTSSKECQRLMLVPKTSFIVHVAPFSPPGQYDVILPDEKLTRRNTHEGVLVFDPYPHANFGHLVIVFVVDVRSKFKCAHKKGIYIDSTGDCLTFALKKRCKNAIKRNSKRKHWARRCEINFLPVVHIRKSSKSQHAKSDENYNYLKCWKDIKGFGKCPELRPENETKDVICNPIRDNTKRCSTTHETVHTSCRVFEICDQAVMLSGGWNRETSSVRFKKNLAEFYVMLRNYGFRKRNIKIFYANGAYNFHIPGEQAHQVHPAAMKFAFRYHVQKLCRVPHCVNSLVIYLNSPAKNDGTSLLWDIDNDGIADKSEEYTIRELKEDLELCAANYVHLIVDQSFSGDIADAFRNSKRHRNVIVFASGANNEYAYSDEYSRHWTRSNHTFQCTWDIHEHSKNAIKHSTPEVKEGERGEVRTTIFGAPCNVYPPFSSKELKQDFLGCQALPTALWIKKLLSSSEETEFGQDYANEPWV
;
A
#
# COMPACT_ATOMS: atom_id res chain seq x y z
N MET A 1 66.93 -48.79 24.85
CA MET A 1 67.75 -50.00 24.61
C MET A 1 66.81 -51.18 24.55
N PRO A 2 66.88 -52.12 23.58
CA PRO A 2 67.75 -52.25 22.39
C PRO A 2 67.06 -51.68 21.13
N SER A 3 67.65 -51.21 20.02
CA SER A 3 68.94 -51.35 19.32
C SER A 3 68.98 -52.43 18.21
N ILE A 4 69.12 -51.95 16.96
CA ILE A 4 69.77 -52.55 15.76
C ILE A 4 68.88 -53.51 14.92
N ARG A 5 68.70 -53.42 13.58
CA ARG A 5 69.64 -53.31 12.42
C ARG A 5 68.83 -52.84 11.17
N THR A 6 69.15 -51.73 10.47
CA THR A 6 69.86 -51.61 9.14
C THR A 6 69.23 -52.44 7.99
N SER A 7 69.10 -52.04 6.70
CA SER A 7 69.63 -50.95 5.83
C SER A 7 69.26 -51.33 4.37
N VAL A 8 68.95 -50.43 3.40
CA VAL A 8 69.79 -49.97 2.24
C VAL A 8 68.81 -49.68 1.06
N LEU A 9 68.61 -48.42 0.65
CA LEU A 9 69.17 -47.64 -0.51
C LEU A 9 68.53 -47.90 -1.89
N PHE A 10 68.17 -46.82 -2.61
CA PHE A 10 68.81 -46.31 -3.84
C PHE A 10 68.03 -45.06 -4.39
N THR A 11 68.58 -43.84 -4.22
CA THR A 11 69.17 -42.89 -5.23
C THR A 11 68.17 -42.01 -6.00
N SER A 12 68.16 -40.68 -5.81
CA SER A 12 68.92 -39.61 -6.52
C SER A 12 68.24 -39.18 -7.84
N SER A 13 68.10 -37.93 -8.30
CA SER A 13 68.74 -36.64 -8.00
C SER A 13 67.92 -35.48 -8.59
N ILE A 14 68.19 -34.30 -8.06
CA ILE A 14 67.72 -32.96 -8.45
C ILE A 14 68.29 -32.53 -9.82
N THR A 15 67.53 -31.80 -10.63
CA THR A 15 68.09 -30.69 -11.45
C THR A 15 67.04 -29.65 -11.84
N PHE A 16 67.31 -28.40 -11.46
CA PHE A 16 66.72 -27.17 -11.98
C PHE A 16 67.23 -26.90 -13.40
N ILE A 17 66.40 -26.31 -14.28
CA ILE A 17 66.74 -25.17 -15.16
C ILE A 17 65.48 -24.68 -15.87
N LYS A 18 65.40 -23.36 -16.02
CA LYS A 18 64.26 -22.55 -16.46
C LYS A 18 64.55 -21.98 -17.87
N ILE A 19 63.49 -21.76 -18.64
CA ILE A 19 63.31 -20.77 -19.75
C ILE A 19 63.73 -21.22 -21.17
N LEU A 20 62.77 -21.34 -22.09
CA LEU A 20 62.54 -20.37 -23.18
C LEU A 20 61.19 -20.59 -23.89
N GLN A 21 60.53 -19.47 -24.22
CA GLN A 21 59.24 -19.35 -24.90
C GLN A 21 59.35 -19.66 -26.41
N VAL A 22 58.35 -20.33 -26.98
CA VAL A 22 57.93 -20.13 -28.38
C VAL A 22 56.40 -20.11 -28.46
N VAL A 23 55.93 -19.09 -29.16
CA VAL A 23 54.57 -18.58 -29.33
C VAL A 23 53.70 -19.53 -30.17
N GLY A 24 52.51 -19.86 -29.67
CA GLY A 24 51.41 -20.47 -30.43
C GLY A 24 50.13 -19.67 -30.25
N LEU A 25 49.65 -19.06 -31.32
CA LEU A 25 48.44 -18.26 -31.44
C LEU A 25 47.18 -19.15 -31.57
N VAL A 26 46.28 -19.15 -30.58
CA VAL A 26 44.82 -19.43 -30.68
C VAL A 26 44.11 -18.69 -29.52
N PRO A 27 42.95 -18.03 -29.72
CA PRO A 27 42.46 -16.98 -28.84
C PRO A 27 41.72 -17.54 -27.61
N TYR A 28 42.02 -16.99 -26.42
CA TYR A 28 41.20 -17.19 -25.22
C TYR A 28 40.44 -15.90 -24.93
N ILE A 29 39.15 -15.88 -25.28
CA ILE A 29 38.17 -14.98 -24.67
C ILE A 29 37.90 -15.58 -23.29
N THR A 30 38.41 -14.93 -22.24
CA THR A 30 38.09 -15.33 -20.86
C THR A 30 36.67 -14.90 -20.54
N ASP A 31 35.76 -15.87 -20.62
CA ASP A 31 34.44 -15.86 -20.02
C ASP A 31 34.61 -15.79 -18.50
N ASN A 32 34.19 -14.69 -17.89
CA ASN A 32 34.27 -14.49 -16.44
C ASN A 32 32.85 -14.37 -15.88
N SER A 33 32.03 -15.40 -16.13
CA SER A 33 30.70 -15.57 -15.56
C SER A 33 30.68 -16.79 -14.62
N SER A 34 31.25 -16.64 -13.44
CA SER A 34 31.00 -17.59 -12.34
C SER A 34 31.24 -16.96 -10.98
N GLU A 35 30.43 -15.96 -10.62
CA GLU A 35 30.18 -15.67 -9.20
C GLU A 35 28.83 -16.27 -8.82
N ARG A 36 28.89 -17.20 -7.86
CA ARG A 36 27.75 -17.93 -7.30
C ARG A 36 26.78 -16.95 -6.63
N LEU A 37 25.52 -17.06 -7.00
CA LEU A 37 24.38 -16.40 -6.36
C LEU A 37 24.21 -16.94 -4.93
N ASN A 38 24.67 -16.16 -3.95
CA ASN A 38 24.21 -16.30 -2.56
C ASN A 38 22.90 -15.52 -2.41
N LEU A 39 21.82 -16.25 -2.18
CA LEU A 39 20.51 -15.75 -1.76
C LEU A 39 20.53 -15.54 -0.24
N ASP A 40 21.05 -14.40 0.17
CA ASP A 40 20.67 -13.58 1.35
C ASP A 40 21.73 -12.47 1.51
N ASP A 41 21.46 -11.50 2.36
CA ASP A 41 22.44 -10.52 2.89
C ASP A 41 22.76 -9.28 2.03
N GLY A 42 21.84 -8.33 1.85
CA GLY A 42 22.25 -6.98 1.42
C GLY A 42 23.10 -6.95 0.13
N LYS A 43 22.93 -7.95 -0.74
CA LYS A 43 23.81 -8.28 -1.88
C LYS A 43 23.14 -8.09 -3.25
N TRP A 44 22.27 -7.09 -3.34
CA TRP A 44 22.05 -6.34 -4.58
C TRP A 44 22.38 -4.85 -4.38
N VAL A 45 23.26 -4.54 -3.42
CA VAL A 45 24.11 -3.34 -3.46
C VAL A 45 25.37 -3.65 -4.28
N GLY A 46 25.19 -4.34 -5.42
CA GLY A 46 26.20 -4.27 -6.47
C GLY A 46 26.20 -2.83 -6.97
N ALA A 47 27.38 -2.24 -7.19
CA ALA A 47 27.47 -0.99 -7.93
C ALA A 47 26.57 -1.12 -9.16
N VAL A 48 25.71 -0.11 -9.40
CA VAL A 48 24.86 -0.08 -10.59
C VAL A 48 25.73 -0.50 -11.77
N SER A 49 25.43 -1.63 -12.42
CA SER A 49 26.27 -1.99 -13.54
C SER A 49 26.06 -0.91 -14.60
N SER A 50 27.07 -0.69 -15.44
CA SER A 50 26.93 0.25 -16.56
C SER A 50 25.66 -0.06 -17.38
N ARG A 51 25.19 -1.31 -17.39
CA ARG A 51 23.98 -1.77 -18.07
C ARG A 51 22.69 -1.18 -17.50
N GLU A 52 22.41 -1.25 -16.20
CA GLU A 52 21.15 -0.72 -15.65
C GLU A 52 21.10 0.82 -15.69
N SER A 53 22.26 1.49 -15.58
CA SER A 53 22.35 2.94 -15.82
C SER A 53 21.93 3.30 -17.25
N LEU A 54 22.36 2.52 -18.24
CA LEU A 54 21.95 2.71 -19.64
C LEU A 54 20.45 2.47 -19.82
N TRP A 55 19.86 1.48 -19.13
CA TRP A 55 18.42 1.24 -19.16
C TRP A 55 17.64 2.47 -18.65
N ALA A 56 18.05 2.99 -17.48
CA ALA A 56 17.42 4.17 -16.90
C ALA A 56 17.56 5.41 -17.82
N GLU A 57 18.73 5.65 -18.39
CA GLU A 57 18.93 6.78 -19.31
C GLU A 57 18.06 6.67 -20.58
N ALA A 58 18.07 5.49 -21.20
CA ALA A 58 17.30 5.23 -22.42
C ALA A 58 15.78 5.37 -22.17
N ALA A 59 15.29 4.81 -21.07
CA ALA A 59 13.89 4.89 -20.68
C ALA A 59 13.48 6.34 -20.36
N TYR A 60 14.29 7.10 -19.62
CA TYR A 60 13.96 8.49 -19.28
C TYR A 60 13.86 9.36 -20.52
N ASN A 61 14.84 9.26 -21.42
CA ASN A 61 14.84 9.98 -22.69
C ASN A 61 13.64 9.62 -23.57
N HIS A 62 13.17 8.38 -23.50
CA HIS A 62 11.96 7.96 -24.19
C HIS A 62 10.69 8.55 -23.56
N VAL A 63 10.57 8.52 -22.22
CA VAL A 63 9.44 9.13 -21.50
C VAL A 63 9.32 10.62 -21.80
N LYS A 64 10.45 11.34 -21.91
CA LYS A 64 10.47 12.77 -22.27
C LYS A 64 10.10 13.08 -23.72
N LYS A 65 10.03 12.07 -24.59
CA LYS A 65 9.66 12.20 -26.00
C LYS A 65 8.24 11.69 -26.29
N LEU A 66 7.46 11.37 -25.26
CA LEU A 66 6.08 10.91 -25.44
C LEU A 66 5.21 12.00 -26.06
N ASN A 67 4.35 11.60 -27.01
CA ASN A 67 3.33 12.49 -27.57
C ASN A 67 2.04 12.37 -26.74
N CYS A 68 1.77 13.36 -25.88
CA CYS A 68 0.59 13.37 -25.01
C CYS A 68 -0.75 13.52 -25.75
N SER A 69 -0.74 13.81 -27.06
CA SER A 69 -1.94 13.84 -27.90
C SER A 69 -2.35 12.45 -28.37
N ASP A 70 -1.41 11.50 -28.44
CA ASP A 70 -1.61 10.12 -28.92
C ASP A 70 -1.17 9.09 -27.85
N ILE A 71 -1.36 9.44 -26.58
CA ILE A 71 -1.01 8.60 -25.44
C ILE A 71 -2.17 7.65 -25.11
N PHE A 72 -1.87 6.38 -24.85
CA PHE A 72 -2.89 5.34 -24.70
C PHE A 72 -2.88 4.65 -23.32
N PHE A 73 -1.81 4.80 -22.54
CA PHE A 73 -1.67 4.15 -21.23
C PHE A 73 -1.99 5.07 -20.05
N THR A 74 -2.20 6.36 -20.28
CA THR A 74 -2.55 7.37 -19.27
C THR A 74 -3.35 8.50 -19.93
N SER A 75 -3.90 9.41 -19.14
CA SER A 75 -4.61 10.58 -19.66
C SER A 75 -3.65 11.63 -20.25
N SER A 76 -4.13 12.45 -21.20
CA SER A 76 -3.32 13.53 -21.79
C SER A 76 -2.81 14.52 -20.73
N LYS A 77 -3.68 14.90 -19.77
CA LYS A 77 -3.32 15.78 -18.63
C LYS A 77 -2.22 15.17 -17.77
N GLU A 78 -2.30 13.88 -17.48
CA GLU A 78 -1.28 13.19 -16.68
C GLU A 78 0.03 13.05 -17.45
N CYS A 79 -0.02 12.74 -18.74
CA CYS A 79 1.15 12.72 -19.60
C CYS A 79 1.87 14.08 -19.63
N GLN A 80 1.12 15.18 -19.75
CA GLN A 80 1.69 16.53 -19.69
C GLN A 80 2.37 16.80 -18.35
N ARG A 81 1.75 16.40 -17.23
CA ARG A 81 2.36 16.49 -15.90
C ARG A 81 3.64 15.67 -15.80
N LEU A 82 3.64 14.43 -16.27
CA LEU A 82 4.79 13.55 -16.31
C LEU A 82 5.97 14.15 -17.10
N MET A 83 5.68 14.81 -18.23
CA MET A 83 6.70 15.52 -19.02
C MET A 83 7.36 16.67 -18.26
N LEU A 84 6.70 17.25 -17.25
CA LEU A 84 7.24 18.34 -16.43
C LEU A 84 8.06 17.86 -15.22
N VAL A 85 7.92 16.58 -14.81
CA VAL A 85 8.64 16.03 -13.66
C VAL A 85 10.17 16.04 -13.93
N PRO A 86 11.02 16.64 -13.08
CA PRO A 86 12.45 16.65 -13.33
C PRO A 86 13.07 15.26 -13.16
N LYS A 87 14.17 14.96 -13.86
CA LYS A 87 14.88 13.67 -13.78
C LYS A 87 15.21 13.24 -12.35
N THR A 88 15.59 14.21 -11.52
CA THR A 88 15.94 14.02 -10.10
C THR A 88 14.77 13.59 -9.22
N SER A 89 13.52 13.66 -9.71
CA SER A 89 12.34 13.14 -9.01
C SER A 89 11.99 11.70 -9.37
N PHE A 90 12.51 11.16 -10.47
CA PHE A 90 12.24 9.78 -10.88
C PHE A 90 13.02 8.82 -10.00
N ILE A 91 12.32 8.00 -9.21
CA ILE A 91 12.93 6.87 -8.51
C ILE A 91 12.95 5.66 -9.45
N VAL A 92 14.08 4.95 -9.45
CA VAL A 92 14.30 3.81 -10.32
C VAL A 92 14.30 2.52 -9.51
N HIS A 93 13.44 1.59 -9.91
CA HIS A 93 13.44 0.22 -9.39
C HIS A 93 13.84 -0.74 -10.50
N VAL A 94 14.69 -1.70 -10.17
CA VAL A 94 15.22 -2.65 -11.14
C VAL A 94 15.18 -4.06 -10.57
N ALA A 95 14.72 -5.00 -11.40
CA ALA A 95 15.05 -6.40 -11.30
C ALA A 95 16.11 -6.66 -12.40
N PRO A 96 17.39 -6.83 -12.02
CA PRO A 96 18.50 -6.93 -12.98
C PRO A 96 18.45 -8.26 -13.72
N PHE A 97 19.34 -8.45 -14.70
CA PHE A 97 19.43 -9.72 -15.40
C PHE A 97 19.71 -10.88 -14.43
N SER A 98 18.90 -11.94 -14.49
CA SER A 98 19.08 -13.14 -13.65
C SER A 98 19.60 -14.31 -14.48
N PRO A 99 20.85 -14.76 -14.27
CA PRO A 99 21.37 -15.97 -14.89
C PRO A 99 20.49 -17.24 -14.70
N PRO A 100 19.88 -17.50 -13.52
CA PRO A 100 19.12 -18.73 -13.30
C PRO A 100 17.70 -18.72 -13.88
N GLY A 101 17.17 -17.59 -14.38
CA GLY A 101 15.81 -17.63 -14.91
C GLY A 101 15.20 -16.33 -15.39
N GLN A 102 14.04 -16.53 -16.00
CA GLN A 102 13.25 -15.56 -16.73
C GLN A 102 12.12 -15.07 -15.80
N TYR A 103 11.83 -13.78 -15.74
CA TYR A 103 10.92 -13.17 -14.77
C TYR A 103 9.46 -13.15 -15.19
N ASP A 104 8.59 -13.45 -14.23
CA ASP A 104 7.16 -13.11 -14.25
C ASP A 104 6.96 -11.74 -13.57
N VAL A 105 6.14 -10.89 -14.20
CA VAL A 105 5.83 -9.53 -13.71
C VAL A 105 4.36 -9.46 -13.34
N ILE A 106 4.09 -9.24 -12.07
CA ILE A 106 2.76 -9.35 -11.47
C ILE A 106 2.34 -8.00 -10.91
N LEU A 107 1.12 -7.57 -11.24
CA LEU A 107 0.48 -6.42 -10.62
C LEU A 107 -0.67 -6.90 -9.73
N PRO A 108 -1.10 -6.08 -8.75
CA PRO A 108 -2.24 -6.41 -7.90
C PRO A 108 -3.50 -6.80 -8.68
N ASP A 109 -3.73 -6.17 -9.83
CA ASP A 109 -4.91 -6.44 -10.67
C ASP A 109 -4.75 -7.64 -11.62
N GLU A 110 -3.51 -7.95 -12.03
CA GLU A 110 -3.23 -8.97 -13.04
C GLU A 110 -1.74 -9.26 -13.22
N LYS A 111 -1.41 -10.48 -13.65
CA LYS A 111 -0.10 -10.78 -14.25
C LYS A 111 0.06 -10.04 -15.58
N LEU A 112 1.12 -9.26 -15.79
CA LEU A 112 1.37 -8.55 -17.06
C LEU A 112 1.71 -9.49 -18.21
N THR A 113 2.21 -10.67 -17.87
CA THR A 113 2.57 -11.74 -18.80
C THR A 113 1.68 -12.98 -18.60
N ARG A 114 1.39 -13.69 -19.70
CA ARG A 114 0.65 -14.98 -19.67
C ARG A 114 1.47 -16.14 -20.27
N ARG A 115 2.53 -15.83 -21.03
CA ARG A 115 3.37 -16.79 -21.78
C ARG A 115 4.81 -16.31 -21.95
N ASN A 116 5.01 -15.01 -22.12
CA ASN A 116 6.33 -14.39 -22.24
C ASN A 116 6.93 -14.14 -20.87
N THR A 117 8.22 -14.36 -20.78
CA THR A 117 9.03 -14.08 -19.60
C THR A 117 10.11 -13.10 -20.00
N HIS A 118 10.62 -12.36 -19.03
CA HIS A 118 11.52 -11.25 -19.27
C HIS A 118 12.86 -11.46 -18.58
N GLU A 119 13.92 -10.93 -19.16
CA GLU A 119 15.26 -11.10 -18.62
C GLU A 119 15.58 -10.02 -17.58
N GLY A 120 14.90 -8.88 -17.64
CA GLY A 120 14.95 -7.83 -16.61
C GLY A 120 13.67 -6.99 -16.58
N VAL A 121 13.54 -6.21 -15.52
CA VAL A 121 12.41 -5.27 -15.33
C VAL A 121 12.95 -3.95 -14.83
N LEU A 122 12.53 -2.85 -15.45
CA LEU A 122 12.84 -1.48 -15.05
C LEU A 122 11.53 -0.76 -14.74
N VAL A 123 11.44 -0.11 -13.59
CA VAL A 123 10.26 0.66 -13.19
C VAL A 123 10.69 2.07 -12.80
N PHE A 124 9.95 3.05 -13.29
CA PHE A 124 10.04 4.43 -12.87
C PHE A 124 8.84 4.83 -12.04
N ASP A 125 9.15 5.35 -10.86
CA ASP A 125 8.22 6.10 -10.03
C ASP A 125 8.51 7.61 -10.19
N PRO A 126 7.67 8.35 -10.95
CA PRO A 126 7.80 9.80 -11.10
C PRO A 126 7.22 10.59 -9.91
N TYR A 127 6.46 9.96 -9.02
CA TYR A 127 5.73 10.61 -7.93
C TYR A 127 6.05 9.97 -6.57
N PRO A 128 7.32 9.96 -6.14
CA PRO A 128 7.76 9.23 -4.95
C PRO A 128 7.19 9.76 -3.63
N HIS A 129 6.63 10.97 -3.66
CA HIS A 129 5.94 11.56 -2.51
C HIS A 129 4.45 11.20 -2.47
N ALA A 130 3.85 10.75 -3.58
CA ALA A 130 2.46 10.33 -3.61
C ALA A 130 2.28 8.94 -2.97
N ASN A 131 1.13 8.70 -2.34
CA ASN A 131 0.74 7.37 -1.90
C ASN A 131 0.53 6.46 -3.11
N PHE A 132 0.88 5.18 -2.98
CA PHE A 132 0.70 4.20 -4.07
C PHE A 132 -0.77 4.08 -4.49
N GLY A 133 -0.97 3.89 -5.80
CA GLY A 133 -2.17 4.31 -6.52
C GLY A 133 -1.86 5.34 -7.61
N HIS A 134 -0.69 5.97 -7.57
CA HIS A 134 -0.24 6.90 -8.60
C HIS A 134 0.41 6.18 -9.79
N LEU A 135 0.48 6.85 -10.95
CA LEU A 135 1.09 6.31 -12.16
C LEU A 135 2.57 5.96 -11.97
N VAL A 136 2.92 4.70 -12.22
CA VAL A 136 4.30 4.22 -12.42
C VAL A 136 4.49 3.70 -13.84
N ILE A 137 5.71 3.78 -14.34
CA ILE A 137 6.05 3.39 -15.71
C ILE A 137 6.90 2.14 -15.66
N VAL A 138 6.41 1.06 -16.25
CA VAL A 138 7.09 -0.24 -16.23
C VAL A 138 7.61 -0.56 -17.63
N PHE A 139 8.89 -0.92 -17.69
CA PHE A 139 9.55 -1.48 -18.86
C PHE A 139 9.97 -2.92 -18.57
N VAL A 140 9.76 -3.80 -19.54
CA VAL A 140 10.33 -5.14 -19.54
C VAL A 140 11.51 -5.18 -20.51
N VAL A 141 12.57 -5.87 -20.10
CA VAL A 141 13.85 -5.93 -20.81
C VAL A 141 14.09 -7.35 -21.31
N ASP A 142 14.38 -7.46 -22.60
CA ASP A 142 14.78 -8.70 -23.25
C ASP A 142 16.00 -8.44 -24.16
N VAL A 143 16.96 -9.36 -24.22
CA VAL A 143 18.02 -9.36 -25.24
C VAL A 143 17.41 -9.80 -26.58
N ARG A 144 17.44 -8.91 -27.58
CA ARG A 144 16.83 -9.15 -28.90
C ARG A 144 17.62 -8.44 -29.98
N SER A 145 17.56 -8.93 -31.22
CA SER A 145 18.07 -8.16 -32.37
C SER A 145 17.37 -6.79 -32.50
N LYS A 146 18.08 -5.76 -32.97
CA LYS A 146 17.55 -4.42 -33.28
C LYS A 146 16.24 -4.45 -34.07
N PHE A 147 16.15 -5.29 -35.11
CA PHE A 147 14.93 -5.45 -35.92
C PHE A 147 13.72 -5.94 -35.10
N LYS A 148 13.88 -7.02 -34.33
CA LYS A 148 12.82 -7.54 -33.44
C LYS A 148 12.42 -6.52 -32.36
N CYS A 149 13.36 -5.72 -31.88
CA CYS A 149 13.07 -4.67 -30.92
C CYS A 149 12.20 -3.56 -31.53
N ALA A 150 12.59 -3.07 -32.72
CA ALA A 150 11.86 -2.05 -33.46
C ALA A 150 10.43 -2.50 -33.81
N HIS A 151 10.22 -3.77 -34.20
CA HIS A 151 8.90 -4.32 -34.47
C HIS A 151 7.96 -4.29 -33.25
N LYS A 152 8.51 -4.36 -32.03
CA LYS A 152 7.75 -4.21 -30.78
C LYS A 152 7.63 -2.75 -30.32
N LYS A 153 8.07 -1.78 -31.13
CA LYS A 153 8.22 -0.37 -30.76
C LYS A 153 9.05 -0.19 -29.48
N GLY A 154 10.05 -1.06 -29.29
CA GLY A 154 10.97 -1.02 -28.15
C GLY A 154 12.14 -0.08 -28.36
N ILE A 155 12.84 0.21 -27.27
CA ILE A 155 14.06 1.02 -27.23
C ILE A 155 15.24 0.05 -27.23
N TYR A 156 16.03 0.07 -28.30
CA TYR A 156 17.20 -0.79 -28.45
C TYR A 156 18.47 -0.10 -27.94
N ILE A 157 19.27 -0.80 -27.13
CA ILE A 157 20.56 -0.30 -26.62
C ILE A 157 21.68 -1.08 -27.33
N ASP A 158 22.33 -0.41 -28.29
CA ASP A 158 23.31 -1.07 -29.18
C ASP A 158 24.49 -1.70 -28.42
N SER A 159 24.93 -1.10 -27.31
CA SER A 159 26.10 -1.57 -26.54
C SER A 159 25.89 -2.89 -25.80
N THR A 160 24.64 -3.26 -25.48
CA THR A 160 24.32 -4.44 -24.67
C THR A 160 23.38 -5.42 -25.38
N GLY A 161 22.76 -5.01 -26.50
CA GLY A 161 21.76 -5.82 -27.19
C GLY A 161 20.39 -5.83 -26.49
N ASP A 162 20.19 -4.97 -25.51
CA ASP A 162 18.96 -4.91 -24.73
C ASP A 162 17.84 -4.21 -25.48
N CYS A 163 16.63 -4.74 -25.35
CA CYS A 163 15.42 -4.14 -25.85
C CYS A 163 14.45 -3.85 -24.70
N LEU A 164 14.25 -2.56 -24.40
CA LEU A 164 13.26 -2.11 -23.44
C LEU A 164 11.90 -1.95 -24.13
N THR A 165 10.85 -2.54 -23.57
CA THR A 165 9.47 -2.38 -24.09
C THR A 165 8.53 -1.98 -22.97
N PHE A 166 7.61 -1.06 -23.25
CA PHE A 166 6.58 -0.68 -22.27
C PHE A 166 5.75 -1.89 -21.88
N ALA A 167 5.62 -2.12 -20.58
CA ALA A 167 4.65 -3.04 -20.05
C ALA A 167 3.27 -2.37 -20.01
N LEU A 168 2.25 -3.12 -20.41
CA LEU A 168 0.88 -2.66 -20.49
C LEU A 168 -0.04 -3.68 -19.87
N LYS A 169 -1.04 -3.20 -19.13
CA LYS A 169 -2.18 -3.99 -18.66
C LYS A 169 -2.80 -4.76 -19.83
N LYS A 170 -3.17 -6.04 -19.65
CA LYS A 170 -3.62 -6.92 -20.75
C LYS A 170 -4.83 -6.33 -21.47
N ARG A 171 -5.76 -5.75 -20.71
CA ARG A 171 -6.96 -5.07 -21.22
C ARG A 171 -6.66 -3.91 -22.18
N CYS A 172 -5.43 -3.38 -22.15
CA CYS A 172 -5.02 -2.21 -22.93
C CYS A 172 -4.24 -2.57 -24.19
N LYS A 173 -3.74 -3.81 -24.32
CA LYS A 173 -3.00 -4.27 -25.51
C LYS A 173 -3.85 -4.23 -26.79
N ASN A 174 -5.16 -4.46 -26.68
CA ASN A 174 -6.10 -4.46 -27.81
C ASN A 174 -6.91 -3.15 -27.93
N ALA A 175 -6.72 -2.20 -27.03
CA ALA A 175 -7.48 -0.94 -27.00
C ALA A 175 -7.07 0.04 -28.10
N ILE A 176 -5.89 -0.17 -28.72
CA ILE A 176 -5.39 0.60 -29.88
C ILE A 176 -6.39 0.65 -31.05
N LYS A 177 -7.39 -0.25 -31.08
CA LYS A 177 -8.40 -0.34 -32.16
C LYS A 177 -9.83 0.12 -31.79
N ARG A 178 -10.14 0.49 -30.53
CA ARG A 178 -11.51 0.84 -30.11
C ARG A 178 -11.56 2.24 -29.49
N ASN A 179 -12.41 3.10 -30.09
CA ASN A 179 -12.67 4.49 -29.75
C ASN A 179 -12.47 4.85 -28.26
N SER A 180 -11.42 5.66 -28.03
CA SER A 180 -10.94 6.31 -26.80
C SER A 180 -11.97 7.21 -26.08
N LYS A 181 -13.25 7.22 -26.47
CA LYS A 181 -14.24 8.23 -26.03
C LYS A 181 -14.80 8.04 -24.61
N ARG A 182 -14.43 6.99 -23.87
CA ARG A 182 -14.82 6.86 -22.45
C ARG A 182 -13.81 7.62 -21.59
N LYS A 183 -14.27 8.69 -20.92
CA LYS A 183 -13.50 9.67 -20.13
C LYS A 183 -12.50 9.08 -19.12
N HIS A 184 -12.66 7.82 -18.71
CA HIS A 184 -11.81 7.13 -17.73
C HIS A 184 -11.06 5.90 -18.27
N TRP A 185 -11.13 5.61 -19.58
CA TRP A 185 -10.50 4.38 -20.12
C TRP A 185 -8.97 4.40 -20.02
N ALA A 186 -8.35 5.53 -20.36
CA ALA A 186 -6.89 5.66 -20.30
C ALA A 186 -6.34 5.47 -18.86
N ARG A 187 -7.08 5.95 -17.84
CA ARG A 187 -6.77 5.73 -16.42
C ARG A 187 -6.84 4.25 -16.00
N ARG A 188 -7.70 3.45 -16.64
CA ARG A 188 -7.72 1.99 -16.44
C ARG A 188 -6.51 1.30 -17.06
N CYS A 189 -5.79 1.95 -17.96
CA CYS A 189 -4.57 1.42 -18.55
C CYS A 189 -3.30 1.74 -17.79
N GLU A 190 -3.39 2.62 -16.79
CA GLU A 190 -2.27 2.97 -15.93
C GLU A 190 -1.86 1.77 -15.08
N ILE A 191 -0.56 1.67 -14.87
CA ILE A 191 0.01 0.83 -13.84
C ILE A 191 0.22 1.74 -12.64
N ASN A 192 -0.38 1.39 -11.50
CA ASN A 192 -0.49 2.28 -10.34
C ASN A 192 0.31 1.81 -9.11
N PHE A 193 1.01 0.69 -9.28
CA PHE A 193 1.72 0.00 -8.21
C PHE A 193 3.01 -0.59 -8.75
N LEU A 194 4.03 -0.67 -7.90
CA LEU A 194 5.24 -1.42 -8.20
C LEU A 194 4.87 -2.89 -8.42
N PRO A 195 5.28 -3.51 -9.54
CA PRO A 195 5.03 -4.92 -9.75
C PRO A 195 5.84 -5.77 -8.78
N VAL A 196 5.30 -6.93 -8.44
CA VAL A 196 6.06 -8.01 -7.83
C VAL A 196 6.71 -8.81 -8.95
N VAL A 197 8.02 -9.05 -8.83
CA VAL A 197 8.82 -9.72 -9.85
C VAL A 197 9.42 -11.00 -9.29
N HIS A 198 9.00 -12.14 -9.84
CA HIS A 198 9.46 -13.48 -9.42
C HIS A 198 10.17 -14.20 -10.56
N ILE A 199 11.13 -15.06 -10.24
CA ILE A 199 11.71 -15.97 -11.23
C ILE A 199 10.66 -17.04 -11.59
N ARG A 200 10.41 -17.22 -12.89
CA ARG A 200 9.48 -18.23 -13.39
C ARG A 200 10.02 -19.63 -13.09
N LYS A 201 9.20 -20.43 -12.42
CA LYS A 201 9.49 -21.84 -12.16
C LYS A 201 9.64 -22.62 -13.47
N SER A 202 10.77 -23.28 -13.67
CA SER A 202 10.87 -24.34 -14.67
C SER A 202 10.12 -25.58 -14.17
N SER A 203 9.44 -26.32 -15.05
CA SER A 203 8.70 -27.54 -14.65
C SER A 203 9.59 -28.64 -14.05
N LYS A 204 10.92 -28.47 -14.02
CA LYS A 204 11.90 -29.47 -13.56
C LYS A 204 12.47 -29.22 -12.16
N SER A 205 12.20 -28.09 -11.53
CA SER A 205 12.80 -27.70 -10.24
C SER A 205 11.75 -27.61 -9.14
N GLN A 206 11.29 -28.75 -8.62
CA GLN A 206 10.34 -28.84 -7.50
C GLN A 206 11.00 -28.75 -6.11
N HIS A 207 12.33 -28.54 -6.03
CA HIS A 207 13.11 -28.73 -4.79
C HIS A 207 13.60 -27.45 -4.10
N ALA A 208 13.34 -26.25 -4.63
CA ALA A 208 13.74 -24.99 -3.99
C ALA A 208 12.55 -24.28 -3.34
N LYS A 209 12.11 -24.77 -2.17
CA LYS A 209 10.94 -24.25 -1.43
C LYS A 209 11.16 -22.88 -0.77
N SER A 210 12.39 -22.37 -0.68
CA SER A 210 12.71 -21.15 0.07
C SER A 210 12.70 -19.85 -0.75
N ASP A 211 12.90 -19.93 -2.08
CA ASP A 211 13.02 -18.74 -2.96
C ASP A 211 11.74 -18.45 -3.77
N GLU A 212 10.66 -19.21 -3.53
CA GLU A 212 9.53 -19.29 -4.46
C GLU A 212 8.76 -17.97 -4.66
N ASN A 213 8.77 -17.08 -3.65
CA ASN A 213 8.04 -15.81 -3.66
C ASN A 213 8.98 -14.60 -3.41
N TYR A 214 10.28 -14.72 -3.64
CA TYR A 214 11.16 -13.56 -3.49
C TYR A 214 10.84 -12.49 -4.55
N ASN A 215 10.62 -11.25 -4.11
CA ASN A 215 10.45 -10.11 -5.01
C ASN A 215 11.81 -9.56 -5.41
N TYR A 216 12.21 -9.77 -6.68
CA TYR A 216 13.48 -9.32 -7.25
C TYR A 216 13.49 -7.83 -7.61
N LEU A 217 12.35 -7.16 -7.63
CA LEU A 217 12.30 -5.73 -7.89
C LEU A 217 12.77 -4.97 -6.64
N LYS A 218 13.87 -4.22 -6.75
CA LYS A 218 14.39 -3.37 -5.67
C LYS A 218 14.60 -1.95 -6.14
N CYS A 219 14.57 -0.99 -5.21
CA CYS A 219 14.93 0.39 -5.49
C CYS A 219 16.47 0.55 -5.54
N TRP A 220 16.99 1.27 -6.54
CA TRP A 220 18.43 1.43 -6.77
C TRP A 220 18.89 2.83 -6.37
N LYS A 221 19.85 2.93 -5.45
CA LYS A 221 20.23 4.18 -4.78
C LYS A 221 21.22 5.06 -5.55
N ASP A 222 21.98 4.48 -6.48
CA ASP A 222 23.19 5.11 -7.06
C ASP A 222 23.12 5.39 -8.57
N ILE A 223 21.92 5.47 -9.16
CA ILE A 223 21.79 5.85 -10.57
C ILE A 223 21.91 7.37 -10.70
N LYS A 224 23.04 7.83 -11.26
CA LYS A 224 23.38 9.25 -11.36
C LYS A 224 22.29 10.06 -12.05
N GLY A 225 21.84 11.14 -11.39
CA GLY A 225 20.85 12.08 -11.91
C GLY A 225 19.38 11.70 -11.66
N PHE A 226 19.12 10.56 -11.03
CA PHE A 226 17.78 10.11 -10.63
C PHE A 226 17.53 10.35 -9.13
N GLY A 227 16.28 10.15 -8.70
CA GLY A 227 15.83 10.33 -7.33
C GLY A 227 16.34 9.26 -6.37
N LYS A 228 16.38 9.62 -5.08
CA LYS A 228 16.83 8.72 -4.01
C LYS A 228 15.72 7.77 -3.58
N CYS A 229 16.06 6.53 -3.28
CA CYS A 229 15.11 5.56 -2.74
C CYS A 229 14.41 6.03 -1.47
N PRO A 230 13.11 5.73 -1.31
CA PRO A 230 12.39 6.07 -0.10
C PRO A 230 12.91 5.26 1.08
N GLU A 231 12.70 5.80 2.28
CA GLU A 231 12.95 5.06 3.52
C GLU A 231 11.81 4.06 3.75
N LEU A 232 12.16 2.78 3.65
CA LEU A 232 11.26 1.65 3.88
C LEU A 232 11.42 1.13 5.30
N ARG A 233 10.39 0.47 5.81
CA ARG A 233 10.49 -0.26 7.09
C ARG A 233 11.60 -1.32 7.03
N PRO A 234 12.29 -1.57 8.16
CA PRO A 234 13.27 -2.63 8.26
C PRO A 234 12.73 -3.99 7.84
N GLU A 235 13.61 -4.84 7.31
CA GLU A 235 13.23 -6.15 6.79
C GLU A 235 12.76 -7.11 7.89
N ASN A 236 13.43 -7.10 9.05
CA ASN A 236 12.99 -7.86 10.22
C ASN A 236 11.57 -7.49 10.69
N GLU A 237 11.11 -6.26 10.39
CA GLU A 237 9.77 -5.78 10.71
C GLU A 237 8.73 -6.14 9.64
N THR A 238 9.15 -6.54 8.44
CA THR A 238 8.26 -6.72 7.26
C THR A 238 8.29 -8.13 6.66
N LYS A 239 9.27 -8.96 7.06
CA LYS A 239 9.47 -10.32 6.54
C LYS A 239 8.32 -11.27 6.90
N ASP A 240 7.86 -11.21 8.14
CA ASP A 240 6.84 -12.11 8.66
C ASP A 240 5.55 -11.36 8.98
N VAL A 241 4.40 -11.96 8.66
CA VAL A 241 3.09 -11.47 9.09
C VAL A 241 2.87 -11.90 10.53
N ILE A 242 2.59 -10.93 11.40
CA ILE A 242 2.20 -11.20 12.78
C ILE A 242 0.90 -11.98 12.75
N CYS A 243 0.86 -13.20 13.29
CA CYS A 243 -0.32 -14.05 13.27
C CYS A 243 -0.83 -14.30 11.83
N ASN A 244 -0.13 -15.13 11.05
CA ASN A 244 -0.48 -15.40 9.66
C ASN A 244 -1.68 -16.37 9.57
N PRO A 245 -2.89 -15.94 9.19
CA PRO A 245 -4.05 -16.82 9.14
C PRO A 245 -3.99 -17.97 8.13
N ILE A 246 -3.11 -17.86 7.12
CA ILE A 246 -2.92 -18.92 6.11
C ILE A 246 -2.04 -20.04 6.68
N ARG A 247 -1.00 -19.66 7.44
CA ARG A 247 0.01 -20.60 7.96
C ARG A 247 -0.25 -21.07 9.39
N ASP A 248 -0.80 -20.20 10.24
CA ASP A 248 -0.90 -20.42 11.68
C ASP A 248 -2.34 -20.76 12.08
N ASN A 249 -2.66 -22.05 12.19
CA ASN A 249 -3.95 -22.50 12.72
C ASN A 249 -3.93 -22.55 14.26
N THR A 250 -3.73 -21.41 14.92
CA THR A 250 -3.75 -21.30 16.38
C THR A 250 -4.87 -20.37 16.86
N LYS A 251 -5.48 -20.66 18.03
CA LYS A 251 -6.48 -19.77 18.64
C LYS A 251 -5.97 -18.34 18.87
N ARG A 252 -4.65 -18.16 19.03
CA ARG A 252 -3.99 -16.84 19.18
C ARG A 252 -3.91 -16.05 17.87
N CYS A 253 -3.92 -16.73 16.73
CA CYS A 253 -3.92 -16.12 15.39
C CYS A 253 -5.32 -16.13 14.76
N SER A 254 -6.37 -16.12 15.60
CA SER A 254 -7.75 -16.16 15.14
C SER A 254 -8.11 -14.86 14.41
N THR A 255 -8.59 -14.96 13.16
CA THR A 255 -9.14 -13.83 12.40
C THR A 255 -10.56 -13.46 12.84
N THR A 256 -11.03 -14.08 13.91
CA THR A 256 -12.33 -13.76 14.50
C THR A 256 -12.26 -12.47 15.31
N HIS A 257 -13.44 -11.90 15.54
CA HIS A 257 -13.62 -10.67 16.31
C HIS A 257 -13.12 -10.70 17.76
N GLU A 258 -12.92 -11.90 18.32
CA GLU A 258 -12.45 -12.09 19.67
C GLU A 258 -11.04 -11.54 19.85
N THR A 259 -10.20 -11.56 18.80
CA THR A 259 -8.81 -11.08 18.87
C THR A 259 -8.68 -9.56 18.90
N VAL A 260 -9.66 -8.84 18.36
CA VAL A 260 -9.69 -7.37 18.41
C VAL A 260 -10.20 -6.89 19.78
N HIS A 261 -10.83 -7.77 20.57
CA HIS A 261 -11.43 -7.46 21.87
C HIS A 261 -12.37 -6.25 21.81
N THR A 262 -13.40 -6.34 20.95
CA THR A 262 -14.43 -5.30 20.82
C THR A 262 -15.35 -5.31 22.04
N SER A 263 -15.31 -4.27 22.87
CA SER A 263 -16.11 -4.14 24.09
C SER A 263 -17.06 -2.95 23.99
N CYS A 264 -18.35 -3.24 24.11
CA CYS A 264 -19.41 -2.27 24.34
C CYS A 264 -19.96 -2.56 25.73
N ARG A 265 -19.81 -1.63 26.66
CA ARG A 265 -20.25 -1.81 28.05
C ARG A 265 -21.67 -1.29 28.20
N VAL A 266 -22.47 -1.99 28.99
CA VAL A 266 -23.84 -1.55 29.30
C VAL A 266 -23.75 -0.25 30.10
N PHE A 267 -24.66 0.70 29.83
CA PHE A 267 -24.71 2.02 30.46
C PHE A 267 -23.46 2.90 30.23
N GLU A 268 -22.61 2.59 29.26
CA GLU A 268 -21.45 3.40 28.89
C GLU A 268 -21.46 3.61 27.37
N ILE A 269 -21.37 4.86 26.93
CA ILE A 269 -21.15 5.22 25.52
C ILE A 269 -19.78 5.85 25.40
N CYS A 270 -19.01 5.45 24.40
CA CYS A 270 -17.62 5.91 24.26
C CYS A 270 -17.31 6.42 22.86
N ASP A 271 -16.32 7.29 22.78
CA ASP A 271 -15.62 7.56 21.53
C ASP A 271 -14.72 6.37 21.16
N GLN A 272 -14.78 5.95 19.89
CA GLN A 272 -14.08 4.80 19.32
C GLN A 272 -13.35 5.21 18.05
N ALA A 273 -12.18 4.63 17.81
CA ALA A 273 -11.44 4.88 16.59
C ALA A 273 -10.90 3.59 15.97
N VAL A 274 -10.94 3.55 14.63
CA VAL A 274 -10.37 2.46 13.84
C VAL A 274 -9.45 3.06 12.79
N MET A 275 -8.20 2.61 12.77
CA MET A 275 -7.16 3.13 11.89
C MET A 275 -6.70 2.01 10.97
N LEU A 276 -6.88 2.17 9.67
CA LEU A 276 -6.49 1.20 8.65
C LEU A 276 -5.44 1.80 7.72
N SER A 277 -4.25 1.23 7.75
CA SER A 277 -3.20 1.49 6.77
C SER A 277 -2.75 0.15 6.22
N GLY A 278 -3.39 -0.26 5.13
CA GLY A 278 -3.25 -1.57 4.54
C GLY A 278 -1.80 -1.95 4.29
N GLY A 279 -1.09 -1.16 3.49
CA GLY A 279 0.27 -1.44 3.04
C GLY A 279 0.30 -2.68 2.14
N TRP A 280 0.84 -2.58 0.93
CA TRP A 280 0.71 -3.70 -0.03
C TRP A 280 1.78 -4.78 0.20
N ASN A 281 3.04 -4.37 0.25
CA ASN A 281 4.20 -5.24 0.45
C ASN A 281 5.37 -4.44 1.01
N ARG A 282 6.53 -5.09 1.19
CA ARG A 282 7.73 -4.44 1.73
C ARG A 282 8.17 -3.24 0.89
N GLU A 283 8.18 -3.36 -0.43
CA GLU A 283 8.64 -2.33 -1.38
C GLU A 283 7.75 -1.08 -1.35
N THR A 284 6.54 -1.19 -0.82
CA THR A 284 5.58 -0.08 -0.65
C THR A 284 5.39 0.33 0.82
N SER A 285 6.06 -0.34 1.76
CA SER A 285 5.92 -0.13 3.21
C SER A 285 6.85 0.98 3.73
N SER A 286 6.59 2.23 3.32
CA SER A 286 7.32 3.40 3.83
C SER A 286 7.17 3.59 5.34
N VAL A 287 8.23 4.06 6.00
CA VAL A 287 8.19 4.44 7.43
C VAL A 287 7.18 5.56 7.72
N ARG A 288 6.82 6.36 6.71
CA ARG A 288 5.86 7.46 6.82
C ARG A 288 4.48 6.99 7.27
N PHE A 289 3.99 5.86 6.76
CA PHE A 289 2.66 5.36 7.12
C PHE A 289 2.56 5.03 8.62
N LYS A 290 3.60 4.38 9.17
CA LYS A 290 3.73 4.12 10.62
C LYS A 290 3.73 5.43 11.43
N LYS A 291 4.43 6.45 10.93
CA LYS A 291 4.48 7.78 11.58
C LYS A 291 3.10 8.47 11.56
N ASN A 292 2.41 8.47 10.42
CA ASN A 292 1.08 9.06 10.29
C ASN A 292 0.11 8.41 11.30
N LEU A 293 0.12 7.08 11.39
CA LEU A 293 -0.68 6.36 12.39
C LEU A 293 -0.31 6.78 13.83
N ALA A 294 0.99 6.93 14.13
CA ALA A 294 1.42 7.33 15.48
C ALA A 294 0.93 8.74 15.83
N GLU A 295 1.11 9.71 14.93
CA GLU A 295 0.64 11.09 15.12
C GLU A 295 -0.88 11.15 15.27
N PHE A 296 -1.61 10.38 14.46
CA PHE A 296 -3.08 10.37 14.51
C PHE A 296 -3.60 9.70 15.79
N TYR A 297 -2.95 8.61 16.24
CA TYR A 297 -3.24 8.00 17.54
C TYR A 297 -3.02 9.01 18.66
N VAL A 298 -1.88 9.71 18.70
CA VAL A 298 -1.58 10.71 19.74
C VAL A 298 -2.63 11.81 19.75
N MET A 299 -3.03 12.30 18.58
CA MET A 299 -4.11 13.27 18.47
C MET A 299 -5.40 12.75 19.10
N LEU A 300 -5.85 11.54 18.74
CA LEU A 300 -7.06 10.94 19.31
C LEU A 300 -6.97 10.78 20.84
N ARG A 301 -5.81 10.34 21.36
CA ARG A 301 -5.57 10.22 22.81
C ARG A 301 -5.70 11.57 23.53
N ASN A 302 -5.19 12.65 22.92
CA ASN A 302 -5.28 14.00 23.48
C ASN A 302 -6.72 14.51 23.54
N TYR A 303 -7.61 13.99 22.69
CA TYR A 303 -9.03 14.31 22.66
C TYR A 303 -9.92 13.20 23.24
N GLY A 304 -9.43 12.49 24.27
CA GLY A 304 -10.27 11.66 25.14
C GLY A 304 -10.49 10.22 24.71
N PHE A 305 -10.10 9.83 23.48
CA PHE A 305 -10.24 8.45 23.01
C PHE A 305 -9.36 7.53 23.84
N ARG A 306 -9.95 6.57 24.56
CA ARG A 306 -9.20 5.66 25.43
C ARG A 306 -8.34 4.71 24.60
N LYS A 307 -7.12 4.38 25.06
CA LYS A 307 -6.20 3.43 24.39
C LYS A 307 -6.92 2.17 23.88
N ARG A 308 -7.71 1.51 24.73
CA ARG A 308 -8.45 0.28 24.38
C ARG A 308 -9.52 0.45 23.30
N ASN A 309 -9.98 1.68 23.07
CA ASN A 309 -11.00 2.08 22.09
C ASN A 309 -10.40 2.52 20.75
N ILE A 310 -9.06 2.51 20.62
CA ILE A 310 -8.37 2.81 19.36
C ILE A 310 -7.79 1.50 18.81
N LYS A 311 -8.34 0.99 17.70
CA LYS A 311 -7.85 -0.22 17.04
C LYS A 311 -7.07 0.13 15.79
N ILE A 312 -5.86 -0.42 15.67
CA ILE A 312 -4.97 -0.14 14.55
C ILE A 312 -4.75 -1.42 13.74
N PHE A 313 -5.02 -1.35 12.45
CA PHE A 313 -4.76 -2.38 11.45
C PHE A 313 -3.71 -1.85 10.48
N TYR A 314 -2.52 -2.44 10.49
CA TYR A 314 -1.38 -1.90 9.76
C TYR A 314 -0.52 -3.00 9.14
N ALA A 315 -0.35 -2.98 7.81
CA ALA A 315 0.60 -3.81 7.08
C ALA A 315 0.58 -5.28 7.52
N ASN A 316 1.76 -5.89 7.65
CA ASN A 316 1.99 -7.20 8.23
C ASN A 316 1.84 -7.26 9.76
N GLY A 317 1.39 -6.18 10.40
CA GLY A 317 1.42 -5.95 11.85
C GLY A 317 2.65 -5.16 12.30
N ALA A 318 2.65 -4.74 13.58
CA ALA A 318 3.81 -4.12 14.21
C ALA A 318 3.93 -4.49 15.69
N TYR A 319 5.00 -5.21 16.08
CA TYR A 319 5.27 -5.56 17.47
C TYR A 319 5.68 -4.35 18.33
N ASN A 320 6.33 -3.35 17.71
CA ASN A 320 6.90 -2.18 18.38
C ASN A 320 6.26 -0.88 17.91
N PHE A 321 4.93 -0.81 17.91
CA PHE A 321 4.24 0.47 17.78
C PHE A 321 4.32 1.21 19.11
N HIS A 322 5.50 1.79 19.36
CA HIS A 322 5.82 2.49 20.58
C HIS A 322 5.55 3.97 20.42
N ILE A 323 4.82 4.52 21.39
CA ILE A 323 4.62 5.95 21.54
C ILE A 323 5.34 6.36 22.82
N PRO A 324 6.25 7.35 22.77
CA PRO A 324 7.01 7.76 23.95
C PRO A 324 6.07 8.04 25.12
N GLY A 325 6.33 7.39 26.27
CA GLY A 325 5.54 7.56 27.49
C GLY A 325 4.31 6.64 27.62
N GLU A 326 3.98 5.82 26.62
CA GLU A 326 2.93 4.78 26.73
C GLU A 326 3.49 3.36 26.59
N GLN A 327 2.85 2.39 27.26
CA GLN A 327 3.08 0.98 26.97
C GLN A 327 2.77 0.68 25.50
N ALA A 328 3.47 -0.31 24.91
CA ALA A 328 3.24 -0.73 23.54
C ALA A 328 1.74 -0.92 23.24
N HIS A 329 1.28 -0.34 22.13
CA HIS A 329 -0.10 -0.49 21.68
C HIS A 329 -0.21 -1.73 20.81
N GLN A 330 -1.33 -2.45 20.94
CA GLN A 330 -1.58 -3.62 20.11
C GLN A 330 -1.92 -3.16 18.69
N VAL A 331 -1.17 -3.67 17.72
CA VAL A 331 -1.41 -3.44 16.29
C VAL A 331 -1.73 -4.76 15.63
N HIS A 332 -2.86 -4.80 14.95
CA HIS A 332 -3.31 -5.96 14.18
C HIS A 332 -2.77 -5.85 12.74
N PRO A 333 -2.46 -6.98 12.08
CA PRO A 333 -2.16 -6.99 10.66
C PRO A 333 -3.36 -6.52 9.84
N ALA A 334 -3.11 -5.76 8.78
CA ALA A 334 -4.14 -5.38 7.83
C ALA A 334 -4.68 -6.59 7.04
N ALA A 335 -3.91 -7.67 6.91
CA ALA A 335 -4.37 -8.93 6.33
C ALA A 335 -5.54 -9.57 7.12
N MET A 336 -5.78 -9.17 8.38
CA MET A 336 -6.93 -9.62 9.17
C MET A 336 -8.23 -8.88 8.78
N LYS A 337 -8.53 -8.82 7.48
CA LYS A 337 -9.68 -8.09 6.92
C LYS A 337 -10.99 -8.37 7.65
N PHE A 338 -11.33 -9.65 7.85
CA PHE A 338 -12.58 -10.03 8.49
C PHE A 338 -12.67 -9.57 9.95
N ALA A 339 -11.56 -9.58 10.69
CA ALA A 339 -11.51 -9.09 12.06
C ALA A 339 -11.80 -7.58 12.12
N PHE A 340 -11.20 -6.81 11.21
CA PHE A 340 -11.45 -5.39 11.03
C PHE A 340 -12.92 -5.12 10.66
N ARG A 341 -13.44 -5.78 9.61
CA ARG A 341 -14.82 -5.58 9.15
C ARG A 341 -15.84 -5.88 10.25
N TYR A 342 -15.68 -7.00 10.94
CA TYR A 342 -16.57 -7.34 12.05
C TYR A 342 -16.47 -6.33 13.19
N HIS A 343 -15.26 -5.85 13.52
CA HIS A 343 -15.09 -4.84 14.55
C HIS A 343 -15.91 -3.57 14.23
N VAL A 344 -15.81 -3.05 13.01
CA VAL A 344 -16.58 -1.89 12.55
C VAL A 344 -18.09 -2.19 12.59
N GLN A 345 -18.52 -3.32 12.03
CA GLN A 345 -19.93 -3.72 12.04
C GLN A 345 -20.49 -3.84 13.47
N LYS A 346 -19.72 -4.40 14.41
CA LYS A 346 -20.15 -4.54 15.81
C LYS A 346 -20.29 -3.16 16.47
N LEU A 347 -19.36 -2.26 16.24
CA LEU A 347 -19.46 -0.88 16.73
C LEU A 347 -20.70 -0.17 16.17
N CYS A 348 -21.03 -0.40 14.89
CA CYS A 348 -22.20 0.18 14.25
C CYS A 348 -23.53 -0.49 14.60
N ARG A 349 -23.57 -1.78 14.94
CA ARG A 349 -24.82 -2.48 15.24
C ARG A 349 -25.26 -2.34 16.69
N VAL A 350 -24.32 -2.23 17.63
CA VAL A 350 -24.66 -2.20 19.06
C VAL A 350 -25.12 -0.78 19.44
N PRO A 351 -26.41 -0.60 19.81
CA PRO A 351 -26.91 0.72 20.18
C PRO A 351 -26.18 1.22 21.43
N HIS A 352 -25.99 2.54 21.51
CA HIS A 352 -25.35 3.19 22.65
C HIS A 352 -23.90 2.75 22.94
N CYS A 353 -23.27 2.00 22.03
CA CYS A 353 -21.87 1.63 22.19
C CYS A 353 -20.93 2.80 21.88
N VAL A 354 -21.24 3.54 20.81
CA VAL A 354 -20.34 4.53 20.22
C VAL A 354 -21.01 5.88 20.14
N ASN A 355 -20.36 6.89 20.71
CA ASN A 355 -20.75 8.28 20.52
C ASN A 355 -20.17 8.78 19.19
N SER A 356 -18.87 9.04 19.15
CA SER A 356 -18.13 9.33 17.93
C SER A 356 -17.30 8.13 17.46
N LEU A 357 -17.50 7.72 16.21
CA LEU A 357 -16.69 6.72 15.52
C LEU A 357 -15.76 7.41 14.53
N VAL A 358 -14.45 7.39 14.79
CA VAL A 358 -13.45 7.92 13.85
C VAL A 358 -12.82 6.76 13.08
N ILE A 359 -12.95 6.78 11.75
CA ILE A 359 -12.26 5.81 10.88
C ILE A 359 -11.23 6.57 10.06
N TYR A 360 -9.97 6.18 10.20
CA TYR A 360 -8.86 6.78 9.46
C TYR A 360 -8.28 5.78 8.46
N LEU A 361 -8.33 6.11 7.18
CA LEU A 361 -7.82 5.28 6.07
C LEU A 361 -6.56 5.90 5.46
N ASN A 362 -5.46 5.16 5.43
CA ASN A 362 -4.21 5.57 4.79
C ASN A 362 -3.54 4.37 4.11
N SER A 363 -4.24 3.75 3.16
CA SER A 363 -3.74 2.58 2.44
C SER A 363 -3.28 2.96 1.03
N PRO A 364 -2.37 2.17 0.40
CA PRO A 364 -2.28 2.15 -1.05
C PRO A 364 -3.67 1.87 -1.65
N ALA A 365 -4.06 2.57 -2.70
CA ALA A 365 -5.42 2.50 -3.22
C ALA A 365 -5.47 2.33 -4.74
N LYS A 366 -6.36 1.46 -5.20
CA LYS A 366 -6.65 1.29 -6.62
C LYS A 366 -7.36 2.54 -7.16
N ASN A 367 -7.42 2.65 -8.48
CA ASN A 367 -8.04 3.77 -9.18
C ASN A 367 -9.57 3.85 -9.07
N ASP A 368 -10.19 2.97 -8.29
CA ASP A 368 -11.61 2.98 -7.91
C ASP A 368 -11.79 3.25 -6.40
N GLY A 369 -10.73 3.68 -5.70
CA GLY A 369 -10.73 3.96 -4.27
C GLY A 369 -10.62 2.72 -3.37
N THR A 370 -10.56 1.50 -3.92
CA THR A 370 -10.37 0.26 -3.16
C THR A 370 -9.01 0.28 -2.46
N SER A 371 -9.00 0.13 -1.13
CA SER A 371 -7.77 0.04 -0.34
C SER A 371 -7.12 -1.33 -0.51
N LEU A 372 -5.83 -1.36 -0.84
CA LEU A 372 -5.03 -2.57 -0.77
C LEU A 372 -4.56 -2.78 0.67
N LEU A 373 -4.82 -3.97 1.18
CA LEU A 373 -4.32 -4.50 2.44
C LEU A 373 -2.95 -5.17 2.20
N TRP A 374 -2.50 -5.98 3.15
CA TRP A 374 -1.20 -6.65 3.05
C TRP A 374 -1.27 -7.94 2.23
N ASP A 375 -0.39 -8.05 1.25
CA ASP A 375 -0.14 -9.25 0.44
C ASP A 375 0.45 -10.35 1.33
N ILE A 376 -0.42 -11.23 1.83
CA ILE A 376 -0.09 -12.19 2.88
C ILE A 376 0.53 -13.47 2.32
N ASP A 377 0.14 -13.86 1.11
CA ASP A 377 0.72 -15.01 0.41
C ASP A 377 1.91 -14.62 -0.48
N ASN A 378 2.12 -13.32 -0.67
CA ASN A 378 3.23 -12.72 -1.39
C ASN A 378 3.28 -13.20 -2.84
N ASP A 379 2.09 -13.36 -3.47
CA ASP A 379 1.94 -13.74 -4.86
C ASP A 379 1.83 -12.53 -5.81
N GLY A 380 1.69 -11.33 -5.24
CA GLY A 380 1.59 -10.05 -5.95
C GLY A 380 0.23 -9.74 -6.59
N ILE A 381 -0.80 -10.57 -6.36
CA ILE A 381 -2.17 -10.40 -6.86
C ILE A 381 -3.09 -10.08 -5.68
N ALA A 382 -3.74 -8.93 -5.74
CA ALA A 382 -4.71 -8.55 -4.72
C ALA A 382 -5.98 -9.40 -4.88
N ASP A 383 -6.19 -10.30 -3.93
CA ASP A 383 -7.38 -11.13 -3.88
C ASP A 383 -8.51 -10.47 -3.05
N LYS A 384 -9.66 -11.15 -2.92
CA LYS A 384 -10.79 -10.62 -2.16
C LYS A 384 -10.50 -10.48 -0.66
N SER A 385 -9.51 -11.18 -0.11
CA SER A 385 -9.11 -11.07 1.28
C SER A 385 -8.12 -9.94 1.53
N GLU A 386 -7.42 -9.49 0.48
CA GLU A 386 -6.39 -8.45 0.51
C GLU A 386 -6.85 -7.08 -0.03
N GLU A 387 -8.10 -6.98 -0.46
CA GLU A 387 -8.72 -5.71 -0.87
C GLU A 387 -9.78 -5.28 0.15
N TYR A 388 -9.91 -4.00 0.43
CA TYR A 388 -11.08 -3.45 1.11
C TYR A 388 -11.79 -2.46 0.20
N THR A 389 -12.93 -2.90 -0.34
CA THR A 389 -13.65 -2.17 -1.38
C THR A 389 -14.58 -1.11 -0.79
N ILE A 390 -14.90 -0.08 -1.59
CA ILE A 390 -15.91 0.93 -1.21
C ILE A 390 -17.26 0.27 -0.86
N ARG A 391 -17.63 -0.79 -1.59
CA ARG A 391 -18.86 -1.54 -1.32
C ARG A 391 -18.85 -2.15 0.09
N GLU A 392 -17.75 -2.80 0.47
CA GLU A 392 -17.61 -3.38 1.80
C GLU A 392 -17.61 -2.32 2.89
N LEU A 393 -16.97 -1.17 2.64
CA LEU A 393 -17.02 -0.03 3.56
C LEU A 393 -18.44 0.51 3.78
N LYS A 394 -19.25 0.60 2.71
CA LYS A 394 -20.66 0.95 2.83
C LYS A 394 -21.44 -0.10 3.60
N GLU A 395 -21.27 -1.38 3.26
CA GLU A 395 -21.93 -2.49 3.98
C GLU A 395 -21.58 -2.47 5.48
N ASP A 396 -20.34 -2.14 5.84
CA ASP A 396 -19.88 -2.13 7.23
C ASP A 396 -20.41 -0.94 8.04
N LEU A 397 -20.74 0.18 7.38
CA LEU A 397 -21.25 1.43 7.98
C LEU A 397 -22.76 1.64 7.79
N GLU A 398 -23.44 0.67 7.19
CA GLU A 398 -24.84 0.74 6.88
C GLU A 398 -25.70 0.83 8.15
N LEU A 399 -26.60 1.83 8.20
CA LEU A 399 -27.51 2.09 9.31
C LEU A 399 -26.78 2.12 10.67
N CYS A 400 -25.57 2.68 10.70
CA CYS A 400 -24.72 2.71 11.88
C CYS A 400 -25.41 3.40 13.07
N ALA A 401 -25.48 2.73 14.22
CA ALA A 401 -26.10 3.20 15.46
C ALA A 401 -25.21 4.15 16.29
N ALA A 402 -23.99 4.42 15.85
CA ALA A 402 -23.16 5.48 16.42
C ALA A 402 -23.85 6.84 16.27
N ASN A 403 -23.59 7.81 17.15
CA ASN A 403 -24.18 9.14 16.96
C ASN A 403 -23.54 9.85 15.77
N TYR A 404 -22.22 9.75 15.63
CA TYR A 404 -21.45 10.39 14.56
C TYR A 404 -20.38 9.44 14.03
N VAL A 405 -20.23 9.38 12.70
CA VAL A 405 -19.16 8.63 12.04
C VAL A 405 -18.33 9.58 11.20
N HIS A 406 -17.07 9.80 11.60
CA HIS A 406 -16.11 10.60 10.86
C HIS A 406 -15.14 9.69 10.10
N LEU A 407 -15.29 9.64 8.78
CA LEU A 407 -14.40 8.90 7.90
C LEU A 407 -13.35 9.85 7.31
N ILE A 408 -12.10 9.72 7.76
CA ILE A 408 -10.97 10.57 7.35
C ILE A 408 -10.08 9.76 6.43
N VAL A 409 -10.04 10.12 5.15
CA VAL A 409 -9.48 9.30 4.08
C VAL A 409 -8.25 9.97 3.47
N ASP A 410 -7.06 9.52 3.88
CA ASP A 410 -5.76 9.96 3.37
C ASP A 410 -5.12 8.92 2.44
N GLN A 411 -5.79 8.61 1.33
CA GLN A 411 -5.28 7.73 0.29
C GLN A 411 -5.59 8.28 -1.10
N SER A 412 -4.89 7.77 -2.11
CA SER A 412 -5.15 8.12 -3.51
C SER A 412 -6.59 7.76 -3.91
N PHE A 413 -7.21 8.58 -4.75
CA PHE A 413 -8.61 8.43 -5.18
C PHE A 413 -9.63 8.50 -4.04
N SER A 414 -9.30 9.20 -2.94
CA SER A 414 -10.19 9.33 -1.77
C SER A 414 -11.54 9.98 -2.08
N GLY A 415 -11.62 10.82 -3.12
CA GLY A 415 -12.88 11.41 -3.59
C GLY A 415 -13.91 10.37 -4.04
N ASP A 416 -13.50 9.21 -4.57
CA ASP A 416 -14.44 8.13 -4.93
C ASP A 416 -15.15 7.55 -3.70
N ILE A 417 -14.43 7.47 -2.56
CA ILE A 417 -15.03 7.07 -1.28
C ILE A 417 -16.02 8.15 -0.83
N ALA A 418 -15.65 9.42 -0.88
CA ALA A 418 -16.54 10.50 -0.47
C ALA A 418 -17.83 10.53 -1.31
N ASP A 419 -17.72 10.43 -2.63
CA ASP A 419 -18.88 10.38 -3.53
C ASP A 419 -19.80 9.19 -3.27
N ALA A 420 -19.26 8.05 -2.82
CA ALA A 420 -20.06 6.86 -2.53
C ALA A 420 -21.02 7.03 -1.35
N PHE A 421 -20.74 7.98 -0.44
CA PHE A 421 -21.59 8.31 0.71
C PHE A 421 -22.49 9.51 0.46
N ARG A 422 -22.26 10.30 -0.58
CA ARG A 422 -23.02 11.52 -0.87
C ARG A 422 -24.53 11.28 -0.90
N ASN A 423 -25.27 11.99 -0.05
CA ASN A 423 -26.74 11.96 0.03
C ASN A 423 -27.33 10.54 0.26
N SER A 424 -26.55 9.62 0.83
CA SER A 424 -27.00 8.28 1.17
C SER A 424 -27.88 8.24 2.42
N LYS A 425 -29.17 7.96 2.25
CA LYS A 425 -30.15 7.76 3.34
C LYS A 425 -29.85 6.58 4.29
N ARG A 426 -28.99 5.64 3.89
CA ARG A 426 -28.56 4.50 4.73
C ARG A 426 -27.34 4.83 5.61
N HIS A 427 -26.76 6.01 5.46
CA HIS A 427 -25.50 6.41 6.10
C HIS A 427 -25.60 7.82 6.69
N ARG A 428 -26.76 8.19 7.25
CA ARG A 428 -27.14 9.59 7.53
C ARG A 428 -26.16 10.32 8.45
N ASN A 429 -25.69 9.61 9.47
CA ASN A 429 -24.70 10.02 10.46
C ASN A 429 -23.22 9.88 10.00
N VAL A 430 -22.96 9.64 8.72
CA VAL A 430 -21.59 9.49 8.18
C VAL A 430 -21.17 10.75 7.42
N ILE A 431 -20.02 11.29 7.81
CA ILE A 431 -19.30 12.33 7.08
C ILE A 431 -17.96 11.79 6.60
N VAL A 432 -17.63 12.06 5.33
CA VAL A 432 -16.40 11.62 4.70
C VAL A 432 -15.55 12.83 4.34
N PHE A 433 -14.33 12.87 4.86
CA PHE A 433 -13.34 13.88 4.57
C PHE A 433 -12.18 13.24 3.78
N ALA A 434 -12.11 13.52 2.48
CA ALA A 434 -11.13 13.00 1.55
C ALA A 434 -9.95 13.96 1.34
N SER A 435 -8.73 13.41 1.27
CA SER A 435 -7.51 14.18 1.01
C SER A 435 -7.37 14.68 -0.44
N GLY A 436 -8.11 14.10 -1.39
CA GLY A 436 -8.04 14.45 -2.80
C GLY A 436 -9.34 14.10 -3.55
N ALA A 437 -9.50 14.65 -4.76
CA ALA A 437 -10.63 14.33 -5.63
C ALA A 437 -10.52 12.91 -6.23
N ASN A 438 -11.58 12.45 -6.91
CA ASN A 438 -11.73 11.10 -7.50
C ASN A 438 -10.64 10.68 -8.51
N ASN A 439 -9.78 11.60 -8.96
CA ASN A 439 -8.71 11.31 -9.93
C ASN A 439 -7.38 11.93 -9.50
N GLU A 440 -7.18 12.08 -8.19
CA GLU A 440 -5.99 12.67 -7.61
C GLU A 440 -5.33 11.71 -6.62
N TYR A 441 -4.03 11.88 -6.45
CA TYR A 441 -3.26 11.09 -5.50
C TYR A 441 -3.21 11.82 -4.16
N ALA A 442 -3.06 11.06 -3.08
CA ALA A 442 -2.69 11.65 -1.79
C ALA A 442 -1.18 11.85 -1.75
N TYR A 443 -0.71 12.97 -1.20
CA TYR A 443 0.71 13.32 -1.18
C TYR A 443 1.27 13.45 0.24
N SER A 444 2.44 12.85 0.41
CA SER A 444 3.22 12.86 1.64
C SER A 444 2.37 12.46 2.84
N ASP A 445 2.27 13.36 3.79
CA ASP A 445 1.45 13.33 4.98
C ASP A 445 0.71 14.66 5.12
N GLU A 446 0.51 15.41 4.03
CA GLU A 446 -0.03 16.79 4.09
C GLU A 446 -1.39 16.82 4.78
N TYR A 447 -2.30 15.93 4.38
CA TYR A 447 -3.63 15.83 4.94
C TYR A 447 -3.59 15.32 6.38
N SER A 448 -2.93 14.18 6.61
CA SER A 448 -2.75 13.63 7.96
C SER A 448 -2.19 14.64 8.95
N ARG A 449 -1.10 15.31 8.58
CA ARG A 449 -0.42 16.32 9.39
C ARG A 449 -1.30 17.53 9.69
N HIS A 450 -2.10 17.97 8.73
CA HIS A 450 -3.07 19.05 8.95
C HIS A 450 -4.09 18.66 10.03
N TRP A 451 -4.66 17.46 9.91
CA TRP A 451 -5.60 16.93 10.89
C TRP A 451 -4.97 16.75 12.28
N THR A 452 -3.77 16.18 12.37
CA THR A 452 -3.12 15.91 13.66
C THR A 452 -2.68 17.18 14.39
N ARG A 453 -2.41 18.28 13.67
CA ARG A 453 -1.99 19.56 14.25
C ARG A 453 -3.12 20.55 14.49
N SER A 454 -4.31 20.27 13.99
CA SER A 454 -5.48 21.13 14.17
C SER A 454 -6.01 21.07 15.61
N ASN A 455 -6.72 22.12 16.04
CA ASN A 455 -7.37 22.15 17.35
C ASN A 455 -8.77 21.56 17.23
N HIS A 456 -9.02 20.45 17.93
CA HIS A 456 -10.31 19.74 17.88
C HIS A 456 -11.24 20.08 19.06
N THR A 457 -10.85 21.00 19.95
CA THR A 457 -11.60 21.31 21.17
C THR A 457 -12.92 22.02 20.88
N PHE A 458 -12.88 23.03 20.00
CA PHE A 458 -14.03 23.90 19.71
C PHE A 458 -14.36 23.99 18.22
N GLN A 459 -13.41 23.63 17.33
CA GLN A 459 -13.62 23.68 15.90
C GLN A 459 -14.43 22.47 15.45
N CYS A 460 -15.41 22.70 14.56
CA CYS A 460 -16.08 21.61 13.89
C CYS A 460 -15.07 20.86 13.01
N THR A 461 -15.25 19.55 12.89
CA THR A 461 -14.50 18.73 11.92
C THR A 461 -14.63 19.26 10.49
N TRP A 462 -15.79 19.84 10.14
CA TRP A 462 -16.00 20.57 8.89
C TRP A 462 -15.03 21.74 8.71
N ASP A 463 -14.88 22.61 9.72
CA ASP A 463 -14.00 23.79 9.64
C ASP A 463 -12.54 23.38 9.50
N ILE A 464 -12.13 22.31 10.20
CA ILE A 464 -10.80 21.72 10.08
C ILE A 464 -10.56 21.26 8.64
N HIS A 465 -11.54 20.60 8.02
CA HIS A 465 -11.45 20.21 6.61
C HIS A 465 -11.43 21.42 5.67
N GLU A 466 -12.25 22.45 5.89
CA GLU A 466 -12.23 23.66 5.05
C GLU A 466 -10.87 24.35 5.10
N HIS A 467 -10.24 24.44 6.28
CA HIS A 467 -8.87 24.94 6.39
C HIS A 467 -7.85 24.07 5.64
N SER A 468 -8.10 22.76 5.51
CA SER A 468 -7.21 21.85 4.79
C SER A 468 -7.08 22.20 3.30
N LYS A 469 -8.13 22.77 2.69
CA LYS A 469 -8.12 23.20 1.27
C LYS A 469 -7.06 24.26 0.98
N ASN A 470 -6.68 25.05 1.99
CA ASN A 470 -5.61 26.05 1.87
C ASN A 470 -4.25 25.50 2.28
N ALA A 471 -4.20 24.50 3.17
CA ALA A 471 -2.97 23.92 3.68
C ALA A 471 -2.32 22.93 2.70
N ILE A 472 -3.12 22.26 1.88
CA ILE A 472 -2.70 21.18 0.99
C ILE A 472 -2.40 21.73 -0.40
N LYS A 473 -1.28 21.28 -0.96
CA LYS A 473 -0.73 21.88 -2.19
C LYS A 473 -0.89 21.00 -3.41
N HIS A 474 -0.96 19.69 -3.22
CA HIS A 474 -0.81 18.71 -4.31
C HIS A 474 -2.08 17.95 -4.67
N SER A 475 -3.13 18.09 -3.87
CA SER A 475 -4.45 17.50 -4.09
C SER A 475 -5.55 18.48 -3.68
N THR A 476 -6.77 18.17 -4.06
CA THR A 476 -7.98 18.96 -3.80
C THR A 476 -8.82 18.22 -2.76
N PRO A 477 -8.78 18.61 -1.48
CA PRO A 477 -9.59 17.96 -0.45
C PRO A 477 -11.08 18.11 -0.72
N GLU A 478 -11.83 17.03 -0.50
CA GLU A 478 -13.28 17.02 -0.64
C GLU A 478 -13.98 16.50 0.62
N VAL A 479 -15.20 17.00 0.87
CA VAL A 479 -16.06 16.51 1.94
C VAL A 479 -17.44 16.16 1.37
N LYS A 480 -17.99 15.03 1.79
CA LYS A 480 -19.34 14.57 1.46
C LYS A 480 -20.01 13.97 2.69
N GLU A 481 -21.31 14.12 2.78
CA GLU A 481 -22.14 13.63 3.90
C GLU A 481 -23.20 12.65 3.38
N GLY A 482 -23.57 11.70 4.23
CA GLY A 482 -24.69 10.79 4.04
C GLY A 482 -26.02 11.53 3.96
N GLU A 483 -26.43 12.21 5.01
CA GLU A 483 -27.56 13.13 4.98
C GLU A 483 -27.08 14.51 5.43
N ARG A 484 -27.53 15.56 4.73
CA ARG A 484 -26.98 16.91 4.91
C ARG A 484 -27.26 17.44 6.31
N GLY A 485 -26.20 17.88 7.00
CA GLY A 485 -26.31 18.66 8.23
C GLY A 485 -26.45 17.85 9.53
N GLU A 486 -26.45 16.52 9.47
CA GLU A 486 -26.53 15.68 10.68
C GLU A 486 -25.19 15.57 11.44
N VAL A 487 -24.04 15.89 10.81
CA VAL A 487 -22.71 15.60 11.38
C VAL A 487 -21.82 16.85 11.44
N ARG A 488 -22.25 17.86 12.21
CA ARG A 488 -21.47 19.09 12.46
C ARG A 488 -21.06 19.19 13.92
N THR A 489 -20.06 18.39 14.28
CA THR A 489 -19.52 18.30 15.65
C THR A 489 -18.00 18.40 15.65
N THR A 490 -17.43 18.51 16.84
CA THR A 490 -16.01 18.19 17.08
C THR A 490 -15.75 16.69 16.83
N ILE A 491 -14.47 16.28 16.80
CA ILE A 491 -14.07 14.89 16.55
C ILE A 491 -14.60 13.91 17.61
N PHE A 492 -14.94 14.39 18.81
CA PHE A 492 -15.51 13.62 19.92
C PHE A 492 -17.01 13.90 20.12
N GLY A 493 -17.69 14.42 19.09
CA GLY A 493 -19.15 14.55 19.08
C GLY A 493 -19.73 15.70 19.89
N ALA A 494 -18.92 16.65 20.36
CA ALA A 494 -19.45 17.86 21.01
C ALA A 494 -20.01 18.84 19.97
N PRO A 495 -21.11 19.56 20.29
CA PRO A 495 -21.55 20.68 19.49
C PRO A 495 -20.44 21.73 19.39
N CYS A 496 -20.18 22.19 18.18
CA CYS A 496 -19.20 23.24 17.90
C CYS A 496 -19.90 24.57 17.62
N ASN A 497 -19.15 25.69 17.67
CA ASN A 497 -19.67 27.04 17.45
C ASN A 497 -20.84 27.46 18.37
N VAL A 498 -20.90 26.89 19.58
CA VAL A 498 -21.89 27.24 20.61
C VAL A 498 -21.47 28.53 21.33
N TYR A 499 -22.45 29.38 21.67
CA TYR A 499 -22.25 30.60 22.44
C TYR A 499 -23.13 30.60 23.72
N PRO A 500 -22.54 30.71 24.93
CA PRO A 500 -21.10 30.72 25.21
C PRO A 500 -20.44 29.36 24.88
N PRO A 501 -19.13 29.33 24.57
CA PRO A 501 -18.44 28.07 24.34
C PRO A 501 -18.38 27.26 25.63
N PHE A 502 -18.45 25.93 25.51
CA PHE A 502 -18.26 25.03 26.63
C PHE A 502 -16.90 25.27 27.31
N SER A 503 -16.88 25.25 28.63
CA SER A 503 -15.63 25.20 29.39
C SER A 503 -14.92 23.86 29.16
N SER A 504 -13.60 23.85 29.36
CA SER A 504 -12.82 22.59 29.32
C SER A 504 -13.30 21.55 30.33
N LYS A 505 -13.98 21.97 31.41
CA LYS A 505 -14.56 21.07 32.41
C LYS A 505 -15.83 20.41 31.87
N GLU A 506 -16.75 21.18 31.28
CA GLU A 506 -17.97 20.67 30.64
C GLU A 506 -17.63 19.71 29.50
N LEU A 507 -16.68 20.08 28.63
CA LEU A 507 -16.25 19.18 27.55
C LEU A 507 -15.71 17.84 28.07
N LYS A 508 -14.92 17.87 29.15
CA LYS A 508 -14.37 16.66 29.78
C LYS A 508 -15.43 15.82 30.47
N GLN A 509 -16.43 16.48 31.05
CA GLN A 509 -17.46 15.82 31.84
C GLN A 509 -18.56 15.22 30.98
N ASP A 510 -18.93 15.88 29.88
CA ASP A 510 -20.17 15.57 29.15
C ASP A 510 -19.93 14.98 27.76
N PHE A 511 -18.72 15.15 27.19
CA PHE A 511 -18.44 14.73 25.81
C PHE A 511 -17.21 13.81 25.69
N LEU A 512 -16.05 14.24 26.20
CA LEU A 512 -14.78 13.54 25.95
C LEU A 512 -14.72 12.14 26.57
N GLY A 513 -14.43 11.15 25.74
CA GLY A 513 -14.04 9.81 26.19
C GLY A 513 -15.24 8.89 26.35
N CYS A 514 -15.55 8.49 27.58
CA CYS A 514 -16.68 7.59 27.83
C CYS A 514 -17.63 8.20 28.85
N GLN A 515 -18.91 8.26 28.46
CA GLN A 515 -19.99 8.82 29.23
C GLN A 515 -20.88 7.73 29.82
N ALA A 516 -21.32 7.93 31.05
CA ALA A 516 -22.32 7.09 31.67
C ALA A 516 -23.70 7.44 31.10
N LEU A 517 -24.44 6.44 30.64
CA LEU A 517 -25.80 6.61 30.16
C LEU A 517 -26.80 6.29 31.26
N PRO A 518 -27.78 7.16 31.53
CA PRO A 518 -28.90 6.84 32.39
C PRO A 518 -29.63 5.56 31.94
N THR A 519 -30.04 4.73 32.90
CA THR A 519 -30.77 3.48 32.65
C THR A 519 -32.02 3.69 31.79
N ALA A 520 -32.70 4.83 31.96
CA ALA A 520 -33.90 5.18 31.20
C ALA A 520 -33.65 5.30 29.68
N LEU A 521 -32.51 5.84 29.25
CA LEU A 521 -32.15 5.91 27.82
C LEU A 521 -31.93 4.51 27.23
N TRP A 522 -31.32 3.62 28.01
CA TRP A 522 -31.11 2.23 27.63
C TRP A 522 -32.42 1.45 27.48
N ILE A 523 -33.34 1.59 28.46
CA ILE A 523 -34.65 0.94 28.42
C ILE A 523 -35.46 1.43 27.22
N LYS A 524 -35.48 2.74 26.94
CA LYS A 524 -36.21 3.32 25.82
C LYS A 524 -35.80 2.70 24.48
N LYS A 525 -34.49 2.51 24.26
CA LYS A 525 -33.99 1.98 22.97
C LYS A 525 -34.13 0.46 22.85
N LEU A 526 -34.07 -0.27 23.96
CA LEU A 526 -34.44 -1.68 23.98
C LEU A 526 -35.90 -1.88 23.59
N LEU A 527 -36.80 -1.06 24.15
CA LEU A 527 -38.24 -1.12 23.84
C LEU A 527 -38.54 -0.72 22.39
N SER A 528 -37.85 0.28 21.82
CA SER A 528 -38.03 0.64 20.41
C SER A 528 -37.49 -0.44 19.45
N SER A 529 -36.43 -1.16 19.83
CA SER A 529 -35.90 -2.26 19.02
C SER A 529 -36.80 -3.51 19.00
N SER A 530 -37.61 -3.71 20.05
CA SER A 530 -38.64 -4.77 20.04
C SER A 530 -39.84 -4.43 19.17
N GLU A 531 -40.19 -3.15 19.00
CA GLU A 531 -41.29 -2.73 18.11
C GLU A 531 -40.90 -2.84 16.62
N GLU A 532 -39.63 -2.58 16.25
CA GLU A 532 -39.16 -2.74 14.87
C GLU A 532 -39.09 -4.21 14.40
N THR A 533 -39.10 -5.18 15.32
CA THR A 533 -39.15 -6.61 14.95
C THR A 533 -40.56 -7.12 14.65
N GLU A 534 -41.62 -6.38 15.00
CA GLU A 534 -43.00 -6.71 14.63
C GLU A 534 -43.47 -6.06 13.32
N PHE A 535 -42.75 -5.06 12.79
CA PHE A 535 -43.10 -4.37 11.54
C PHE A 535 -42.21 -4.72 10.33
N GLY A 536 -41.27 -5.66 10.49
CA GLY A 536 -40.27 -6.02 9.47
C GLY A 536 -40.72 -6.98 8.36
N GLN A 537 -42.02 -7.12 8.07
CA GLN A 537 -42.52 -8.09 7.07
C GLN A 537 -42.87 -7.50 5.68
N ASP A 538 -42.80 -6.18 5.45
CA ASP A 538 -43.36 -5.57 4.23
C ASP A 538 -42.37 -4.95 3.22
N TYR A 539 -41.06 -5.22 3.33
CA TYR A 539 -40.07 -4.78 2.31
C TYR A 539 -39.39 -5.94 1.60
N ALA A 540 -40.19 -6.88 1.08
CA ALA A 540 -39.79 -7.78 0.03
C ALA A 540 -40.65 -7.48 -1.19
N ASN A 541 -40.20 -6.57 -2.05
CA ASN A 541 -40.47 -6.50 -3.50
C ASN A 541 -40.22 -5.08 -4.04
N GLU A 542 -38.98 -4.73 -4.36
CA GLU A 542 -38.73 -3.85 -5.52
C GLU A 542 -37.50 -4.35 -6.29
N PRO A 543 -37.53 -4.30 -7.64
CA PRO A 543 -36.59 -5.02 -8.49
C PRO A 543 -35.29 -4.25 -8.66
N TRP A 544 -34.19 -4.98 -8.64
CA TRP A 544 -32.87 -4.53 -9.06
C TRP A 544 -32.90 -4.00 -10.51
N VAL A 545 -32.65 -2.70 -10.70
CA VAL A 545 -32.30 -2.09 -11.99
C VAL A 545 -30.97 -1.36 -11.85
#